data_AF-A0A7V3PPY4-F1
#
_entry.id   AF-A0A7V3PPY4-F1
#
_cell.length_a   1.000
_cell.length_b   1.000
_cell.length_c   1.000
_cell.angle_alpha   90.00
_cell.angle_beta   90.00
_cell.angle_gamma   90.00
#
_symmetry.space_group_name_H-M   'P 1'
#
loop_
_entity.id
_entity.type
_entity.pdbx_description
1 polymer ?
#
loop_
_entity_poly.entity_id
_entity_poly.type
_entity_poly.pdbx_seq_one_letter_code
_entity_poly.pdbx_strand_id
1 'polypeptide(L)'
;MPILTGNKIAVLTQPRSPGVEETGIAWIYVSDNTLRVGDYFFLQDGQRYEFFQVTAGPTTISAAEYRYTVMRDLLGTGRQTFDKGTPVMYITKDQFEAYRSQGAVTTSGGGGGGFLDQAIQWAKNNP
;
A
#
# COMPACT_ATOMS: atom_id res chain seq x y z
N MET A 1 17.74 4.98 2.63
CA MET A 1 16.31 4.58 2.70
C MET A 1 16.23 3.17 3.27
N PRO A 2 15.33 2.87 4.23
CA PRO A 2 15.05 1.48 4.55
C PRO A 2 14.36 0.83 3.35
N ILE A 3 14.95 -0.25 2.83
CA ILE A 3 14.27 -1.10 1.84
C ILE A 3 13.11 -1.75 2.57
N LEU A 4 11.87 -1.42 2.20
CA LEU A 4 10.69 -2.16 2.65
C LEU A 4 10.78 -3.57 2.08
N THR A 5 11.34 -4.46 2.88
CA THR A 5 11.43 -5.89 2.58
C THR A 5 10.14 -6.54 3.08
N GLY A 6 9.09 -6.39 2.29
CA GLY A 6 7.85 -7.12 2.52
C GLY A 6 7.96 -8.55 1.99
N ASN A 7 7.33 -9.49 2.69
CA ASN A 7 7.18 -10.84 2.18
C ASN A 7 6.00 -10.88 1.21
N LYS A 8 6.19 -11.43 0.01
CA LYS A 8 5.08 -11.69 -0.91
C LYS A 8 4.15 -12.72 -0.28
N ILE A 9 2.90 -12.33 -0.06
CA ILE A 9 1.88 -13.16 0.58
C ILE A 9 0.71 -13.51 -0.34
N ALA A 10 0.50 -12.73 -1.40
CA ALA A 10 -0.50 -13.01 -2.42
C ALA A 10 -0.20 -12.23 -3.71
N VAL A 11 -1.07 -12.37 -4.71
CA VAL A 11 -1.12 -11.49 -5.89
C VAL A 11 -2.54 -10.98 -6.08
N LEU A 12 -2.66 -9.78 -6.62
CA LEU A 12 -3.94 -9.23 -7.05
C LEU A 12 -4.57 -10.10 -8.13
N THR A 13 -5.84 -10.47 -7.96
CA THR A 13 -6.60 -11.24 -8.95
C THR A 13 -7.44 -10.36 -9.86
N GLN A 14 -7.68 -9.10 -9.46
CA GLN A 14 -8.43 -8.10 -10.21
C GLN A 14 -7.65 -6.78 -10.27
N PRO A 15 -7.77 -5.99 -11.37
CA PRO A 15 -7.23 -4.66 -11.40
C PRO A 15 -7.90 -3.79 -10.35
N ARG A 16 -7.11 -2.87 -9.78
CA ARG A 16 -7.55 -1.98 -8.72
C ARG A 16 -7.53 -0.56 -9.25
N SER A 17 -8.68 0.02 -9.58
CA SER A 17 -8.77 1.41 -10.03
C SER A 17 -8.89 2.41 -8.86
N PRO A 18 -8.44 3.67 -9.02
CA PRO A 18 -8.72 4.74 -8.08
C PRO A 18 -10.20 5.13 -8.18
N GLY A 19 -10.95 4.96 -7.10
CA GLY A 19 -12.17 5.74 -6.87
C GLY A 19 -11.81 7.06 -6.15
N VAL A 20 -12.71 8.03 -6.17
CA VAL A 20 -12.58 9.44 -5.70
C VAL A 20 -11.71 9.64 -4.43
N GLU A 21 -10.95 10.74 -4.44
CA GLU A 21 -9.68 11.09 -3.73
C GLU A 21 -9.65 11.18 -2.19
N GLU A 22 -10.14 10.19 -1.43
CA GLU A 22 -9.97 10.19 0.04
C GLU A 22 -9.40 8.88 0.59
N THR A 23 -8.72 8.88 1.75
CA THR A 23 -8.53 7.66 2.54
C THR A 23 -9.90 7.01 2.72
N GLY A 24 -10.06 5.77 2.30
CA GLY A 24 -11.40 5.18 2.31
C GLY A 24 -11.43 3.68 2.21
N ILE A 25 -12.58 3.16 2.61
CA ILE A 25 -12.90 1.74 2.59
C ILE A 25 -13.02 1.29 1.13
N ALA A 26 -12.30 0.23 0.79
CA ALA A 26 -12.37 -0.40 -0.52
C ALA A 26 -12.25 -1.92 -0.39
N TRP A 27 -12.40 -2.62 -1.52
CA TRP A 27 -12.13 -4.05 -1.60
C TRP A 27 -10.78 -4.32 -2.26
N ILE A 28 -10.14 -5.42 -1.85
CA ILE A 28 -9.01 -6.03 -2.56
C ILE A 28 -9.34 -7.49 -2.85
N TYR A 29 -8.94 -7.97 -4.02
CA TYR A 29 -9.12 -9.35 -4.45
C TYR A 29 -7.75 -9.99 -4.59
N VAL A 30 -7.54 -11.09 -3.88
CA VAL A 30 -6.23 -11.76 -3.76
C VAL A 30 -6.35 -13.26 -3.98
N SER A 31 -5.25 -13.86 -4.43
CA SER A 31 -5.17 -15.28 -4.76
C SER A 31 -5.10 -16.21 -3.54
N ASP A 32 -4.80 -15.68 -2.36
CA ASP A 32 -4.54 -16.47 -1.15
C ASP A 32 -5.20 -15.82 0.09
N ASN A 33 -5.65 -16.67 1.00
CA ASN A 33 -6.36 -16.30 2.22
C ASN A 33 -5.41 -16.23 3.43
N THR A 34 -4.35 -15.44 3.30
CA THR A 34 -3.31 -15.30 4.33
C THR A 34 -3.44 -14.02 5.15
N LEU A 35 -4.18 -13.03 4.64
CA LEU A 35 -4.42 -11.76 5.32
C LEU A 35 -5.43 -11.91 6.47
N ARG A 36 -5.24 -11.11 7.51
CA ARG A 36 -6.10 -11.01 8.69
C ARG A 36 -6.50 -9.56 8.96
N VAL A 37 -7.60 -9.37 9.68
CA VAL A 37 -8.04 -8.03 10.12
C VAL A 37 -6.95 -7.38 10.96
N GLY A 38 -6.61 -6.14 10.63
CA GLY A 38 -5.53 -5.38 11.26
C GLY A 38 -4.18 -5.49 10.55
N ASP A 39 -4.00 -6.42 9.63
CA ASP A 39 -2.75 -6.56 8.86
C ASP A 39 -2.51 -5.34 7.97
N TYR A 40 -1.23 -5.00 7.85
CA TYR A 40 -0.75 -3.96 6.94
C TYR A 40 -0.05 -4.63 5.75
N PHE A 41 -0.27 -4.07 4.57
CA PHE A 41 0.39 -4.50 3.36
C PHE A 41 0.58 -3.33 2.41
N PHE A 42 1.41 -3.53 1.40
CA PHE A 42 1.54 -2.57 0.31
C PHE A 42 1.54 -3.28 -1.04
N LEU A 43 1.16 -2.52 -2.05
CA LEU A 43 1.32 -2.88 -3.45
C LEU A 43 2.41 -2.01 -4.02
N GLN A 44 3.28 -2.59 -4.83
CA GLN A 44 4.30 -1.85 -5.55
C GLN A 44 4.37 -2.33 -7.00
N ASP A 45 4.43 -1.38 -7.92
CA ASP A 45 4.77 -1.62 -9.32
C ASP A 45 5.67 -0.50 -9.82
N GLY A 46 6.95 -0.84 -10.05
CA GLY A 46 7.98 0.12 -10.40
C GLY A 46 8.08 1.25 -9.36
N GLN A 47 7.63 2.45 -9.77
CA GLN A 47 7.66 3.69 -8.98
C GLN A 47 6.36 3.94 -8.18
N ARG A 48 5.30 3.17 -8.42
CA ARG A 48 4.02 3.34 -7.72
C ARG A 48 4.00 2.48 -6.47
N TYR A 49 3.62 3.06 -5.34
CA TYR A 49 3.40 2.35 -4.09
C TYR A 49 2.13 2.86 -3.40
N GLU A 50 1.40 1.97 -2.73
CA GLU A 50 0.27 2.34 -1.89
C GLU A 50 0.18 1.40 -0.70
N PHE A 51 -0.12 1.95 0.48
CA PHE A 51 -0.23 1.22 1.73
C PHE A 51 -1.69 1.02 2.11
N PHE A 52 -1.96 -0.15 2.68
CA PHE A 52 -3.29 -0.63 3.00
C PHE A 52 -3.33 -1.26 4.39
N GLN A 53 -4.50 -1.21 5.01
CA GLN A 53 -4.80 -1.97 6.22
C GLN A 53 -6.06 -2.80 5.99
N VAL A 54 -6.06 -4.07 6.39
CA VAL A 54 -7.26 -4.91 6.33
C VAL A 54 -8.21 -4.52 7.46
N THR A 55 -9.45 -4.15 7.11
CA THR A 55 -10.48 -3.71 8.06
C THR A 55 -11.57 -4.76 8.28
N ALA A 56 -11.77 -5.67 7.34
CA ALA A 56 -12.66 -6.83 7.53
C ALA A 56 -12.10 -8.08 6.85
N GLY A 57 -12.44 -9.24 7.43
CA GLY A 57 -11.98 -10.56 6.99
C GLY A 57 -12.47 -10.97 5.60
N PRO A 58 -12.01 -12.13 5.11
CA PRO A 58 -12.23 -12.55 3.74
C PRO A 58 -13.70 -12.91 3.48
N THR A 59 -14.21 -12.48 2.33
CA THR A 59 -15.30 -13.17 1.63
C THR A 59 -14.66 -14.11 0.60
N THR A 60 -14.94 -15.41 0.69
CA THR A 60 -14.51 -16.36 -0.35
C THR A 60 -15.35 -16.14 -1.60
N ILE A 61 -14.73 -15.82 -2.72
CA ILE A 61 -15.41 -15.62 -4.01
C ILE A 61 -15.33 -16.90 -4.85
N SER A 62 -14.16 -17.54 -4.85
CA SER A 62 -13.93 -18.86 -5.46
C SER A 62 -12.78 -19.58 -4.75
N ALA A 63 -12.45 -20.79 -5.20
CA ALA A 63 -11.29 -21.54 -4.69
C ALA A 63 -9.93 -20.84 -4.90
N ALA A 64 -9.87 -19.81 -5.76
CA ALA A 64 -8.64 -19.08 -6.09
C ALA A 64 -8.79 -17.56 -5.93
N GLU A 65 -9.86 -17.08 -5.27
CA GLU A 65 -10.09 -15.66 -5.08
C GLU A 65 -10.79 -15.36 -3.75
N TYR A 66 -10.15 -14.49 -2.98
CA TYR A 66 -10.65 -13.98 -1.70
C TYR A 66 -10.75 -12.47 -1.76
N ARG A 67 -11.86 -11.92 -1.27
CA ARG A 67 -12.10 -10.47 -1.19
C ARG A 67 -11.99 -10.01 0.25
N TYR A 68 -11.15 -9.00 0.50
CA TYR A 68 -11.07 -8.33 1.81
C TYR A 68 -11.53 -6.89 1.73
N THR A 69 -12.07 -6.39 2.83
CA THR A 69 -12.28 -4.96 3.01
C THR A 69 -11.03 -4.33 3.60
N VAL A 70 -10.58 -3.24 3.00
CA VAL A 70 -9.33 -2.57 3.37
C VAL A 70 -9.52 -1.07 3.47
N MET A 71 -8.77 -0.44 4.35
CA MET A 71 -8.48 0.99 4.28
C MET A 71 -7.34 1.22 3.29
N ARG A 72 -7.53 2.17 2.38
CA ARG A 72 -6.57 2.56 1.34
C ARG A 72 -5.85 3.86 1.67
N ASP A 73 -4.77 4.12 0.94
CA ASP A 73 -4.06 5.39 0.96
C ASP A 73 -3.73 5.84 2.38
N LEU A 74 -3.13 4.93 3.15
CA LEU A 74 -2.80 5.20 4.56
C LEU A 74 -1.78 6.33 4.75
N LEU A 75 -1.07 6.72 3.70
CA LEU A 75 -0.12 7.83 3.70
C LEU A 75 -0.71 9.15 3.16
N GLY A 76 -1.92 9.14 2.58
CA GLY A 76 -2.51 10.32 1.95
C GLY A 76 -1.73 10.80 0.72
N THR A 77 -1.04 9.90 0.04
CA THR A 77 -0.25 10.19 -1.17
C THR A 77 -1.08 10.12 -2.45
N GLY A 78 -2.36 9.77 -2.33
CA GLY A 78 -3.27 9.56 -3.44
C GLY A 78 -3.38 8.08 -3.82
N ARG A 79 -4.61 7.66 -4.12
CA ARG A 79 -4.95 6.29 -4.53
C ARG A 79 -4.31 5.96 -5.87
N GLN A 80 -3.69 4.78 -5.97
CA GLN A 80 -3.03 4.31 -7.17
C GLN A 80 -3.83 3.24 -7.90
N THR A 81 -3.57 3.09 -9.21
CA THR A 81 -4.04 1.97 -10.01
C THR A 81 -3.00 0.84 -9.98
N PHE A 82 -3.43 -0.40 -9.73
CA PHE A 82 -2.57 -1.58 -9.85
C PHE A 82 -3.21 -2.62 -10.75
N ASP A 83 -2.38 -3.26 -11.56
CA ASP A 83 -2.83 -4.29 -12.49
C ASP A 83 -3.03 -5.64 -11.80
N LYS A 84 -3.80 -6.52 -12.44
CA LYS A 84 -3.87 -7.92 -12.02
C LYS A 84 -2.46 -8.52 -12.04
N GLY A 85 -2.14 -9.30 -11.01
CA GLY A 85 -0.84 -9.93 -10.85
C GLY A 85 0.17 -9.12 -10.04
N THR A 86 -0.14 -7.86 -9.69
CA THR A 86 0.72 -7.09 -8.77
C THR A 86 0.88 -7.85 -7.46
N PRO A 87 2.13 -8.03 -6.97
CA PRO A 87 2.39 -8.68 -5.70
C PRO A 87 1.80 -7.90 -4.52
N VAL A 88 1.18 -8.64 -3.60
CA VAL A 88 0.79 -8.12 -2.28
C VAL A 88 1.92 -8.42 -1.31
N MET A 89 2.51 -7.38 -0.75
CA MET A 89 3.64 -7.49 0.17
C MET A 89 3.21 -7.16 1.59
N TYR A 90 3.37 -8.13 2.49
CA TYR A 90 3.10 -7.96 3.91
C TYR A 90 4.14 -7.03 4.55
N ILE A 91 3.68 -6.16 5.44
CA ILE A 91 4.54 -5.38 6.35
C ILE A 91 3.97 -5.37 7.75
N THR A 92 4.83 -5.23 8.73
CA THR A 92 4.41 -5.00 10.11
C THR A 92 3.91 -3.56 10.29
N LYS A 93 3.08 -3.35 11.33
CA LYS A 93 2.65 -2.00 11.72
C LYS A 93 3.85 -1.09 12.02
N ASP A 94 4.86 -1.59 12.71
CA ASP A 94 6.04 -0.79 13.06
C ASP A 94 6.81 -0.35 11.82
N GLN A 95 6.93 -1.21 10.79
CA GLN A 95 7.50 -0.83 9.50
C GLN A 95 6.66 0.22 8.77
N PHE A 96 5.33 0.09 8.80
CA PHE A 96 4.44 1.10 8.25
C PHE A 96 4.60 2.44 8.98
N GLU A 97 4.57 2.45 10.31
CA GLU A 97 4.69 3.67 11.12
C GLU A 97 6.09 4.31 10.97
N ALA A 98 7.16 3.51 10.88
CA ALA A 98 8.50 4.03 10.59
C ALA A 98 8.57 4.73 9.22
N TYR A 99 7.91 4.16 8.21
CA TYR A 99 7.80 4.78 6.89
C TYR A 99 6.94 6.05 6.94
N ARG A 100 5.78 5.97 7.61
CA ARG A 100 4.87 7.09 7.81
C ARG A 100 5.55 8.22 8.58
N SER A 101 6.31 7.95 9.63
CA SER A 101 7.01 8.98 10.41
C SER A 101 8.13 9.64 9.62
N GLN A 102 8.84 8.88 8.76
CA GLN A 102 9.83 9.46 7.85
C GLN A 102 9.19 10.31 6.75
N GLY A 103 7.96 9.99 6.31
CA GLY A 103 7.18 10.80 5.36
C GLY A 103 6.34 11.93 6.00
N ALA A 104 5.96 11.80 7.28
CA ALA A 104 5.19 12.79 8.03
C ALA A 104 6.09 13.88 8.63
N VAL A 105 7.41 13.63 8.72
CA VAL A 105 8.41 14.66 9.06
C VAL A 105 8.50 15.76 7.97
N THR A 106 7.88 15.59 6.79
CA THR A 106 7.88 16.61 5.71
C THR A 106 6.51 17.12 5.27
N THR A 107 5.41 16.82 5.97
CA THR A 107 4.08 17.37 5.62
C THR A 107 3.73 18.65 6.40
N SER A 108 4.39 19.76 6.04
CA SER A 108 3.75 21.07 6.08
C SER A 108 3.61 21.59 4.64
N GLY A 109 2.49 21.29 3.99
CA GLY A 109 2.13 21.86 2.68
C GLY A 109 1.86 20.79 1.63
N GLY A 110 0.65 20.81 1.08
CA GLY A 110 0.14 19.79 0.16
C GLY A 110 0.75 19.82 -1.24
N GLY A 111 0.42 18.77 -2.01
CA GLY A 111 0.77 18.63 -3.41
C GLY A 111 1.51 17.33 -3.67
N GLY A 112 0.83 16.36 -4.29
CA GLY A 112 1.29 15.00 -4.59
C GLY A 112 2.45 14.86 -5.59
N GLY A 113 3.41 15.80 -5.58
CA GLY A 113 4.66 15.73 -6.34
C GLY A 113 5.93 15.71 -5.47
N GLY A 114 5.84 15.95 -4.16
CA GLY A 114 7.02 16.17 -3.32
C GLY A 114 7.83 14.92 -2.94
N PHE A 115 7.22 13.74 -2.99
CA PHE A 115 7.83 12.55 -2.38
C PHE A 115 9.07 12.03 -3.14
N LEU A 116 8.97 11.83 -4.47
CA LEU A 116 10.07 11.28 -5.26
C LEU A 116 11.24 12.26 -5.34
N ASP A 117 10.95 13.56 -5.48
CA ASP A 117 11.95 14.62 -5.57
C ASP A 117 12.68 14.84 -4.23
N GLN A 118 11.98 14.77 -3.09
CA GLN A 118 12.60 14.86 -1.77
C GLN A 118 13.45 13.62 -1.46
N ALA A 119 12.99 12.42 -1.86
CA ALA A 119 13.74 11.17 -1.73
C ALA A 119 15.05 11.20 -2.55
N ILE A 120 15.00 11.75 -3.77
CA ILE A 120 16.18 11.96 -4.62
C ILE A 120 17.12 13.02 -4.00
N GLN A 121 16.59 14.12 -3.47
CA GLN A 121 17.40 15.18 -2.84
C GLN A 121 18.10 14.73 -1.56
N TRP A 122 17.43 13.94 -0.72
CA TRP A 122 18.06 13.40 0.50
C TRP A 122 19.20 12.43 0.16
N ALA A 123 19.02 11.55 -0.83
CA ALA A 123 20.04 10.59 -1.26
C ALA A 123 21.28 11.27 -1.87
N LYS A 124 21.11 12.45 -2.51
CA LYS A 124 22.23 13.27 -2.99
C LYS A 124 23.04 13.90 -1.85
N ASN A 125 22.37 14.23 -0.74
CA ASN A 125 22.96 14.97 0.37
C ASN A 125 23.49 14.09 1.51
N ASN A 126 23.23 12.78 1.47
CA ASN A 126 23.67 11.81 2.47
C ASN A 126 24.19 10.54 1.77
N PRO A 127 25.47 10.53 1.34
CA PRO A 127 26.07 9.41 0.63
C PRO A 127 26.16 8.12 1.46
#